data_AF-A0A2T1CDW5-F1
#
_entry.id   AF-A0A2T1CDW5-F1
#
_cell.length_a   1.000
_cell.length_b   1.000
_cell.length_c   1.000
_cell.angle_alpha   90.00
_cell.angle_beta   90.00
_cell.angle_gamma   90.00
#
_symmetry.space_group_name_H-M   'P 1'
#
loop_
_entity.id
_entity.type
_entity.pdbx_description
1 polymer ?
#
loop_
_entity_poly.entity_id
_entity_poly.type
_entity_poly.pdbx_seq_one_letter_code
_entity_poly.pdbx_strand_id
1 'polypeptide(L)'
;NLPCNTSSECQTYRQWLQNLIIAKTGQPAKELDIDPNPPWLNKTNIAQSVQTKTQEHRVSLSLEQWSNLNPAQRFALIKLSRPSHENKNFVPALQEFGILSIDSTL
;
A
#
# COMPACT_ATOMS: atom_id res chain seq x y z
N ASN A 1 9.38 5.05 -23.13
CA ASN A 1 8.96 4.11 -22.07
C ASN A 1 8.43 2.84 -22.71
N LEU A 2 8.86 1.68 -22.23
CA LEU A 2 8.22 0.41 -22.58
C LEU A 2 6.88 0.28 -21.81
N PRO A 3 5.85 -0.36 -22.38
CA PRO A 3 4.59 -0.61 -21.69
C PRO A 3 4.75 -1.70 -20.59
N CYS A 4 3.80 -1.76 -19.65
CA CYS A 4 3.77 -2.78 -18.58
C CYS A 4 2.35 -3.15 -18.12
N ASN A 5 1.38 -3.18 -19.04
CA ASN A 5 -0.02 -3.43 -18.72
C ASN A 5 -0.38 -4.92 -18.77
N THR A 6 0.38 -5.72 -19.52
CA THR A 6 0.20 -7.17 -19.60
C THR A 6 1.39 -7.93 -19.00
N SER A 7 1.21 -9.20 -18.66
CA SER A 7 2.30 -10.05 -18.16
C SER A 7 3.48 -10.14 -19.14
N SER A 8 3.20 -10.17 -20.45
CA SER A 8 4.22 -10.18 -21.49
C SER A 8 4.98 -8.85 -21.54
N GLU A 9 4.27 -7.73 -21.52
CA GLU A 9 4.88 -6.40 -21.47
C GLU A 9 5.74 -6.21 -20.21
N CYS A 10 5.25 -6.64 -19.05
CA CYS A 10 6.02 -6.63 -17.80
C CYS A 10 7.32 -7.44 -17.91
N GLN A 11 7.29 -8.60 -18.57
CA GLN A 11 8.49 -9.42 -18.75
C GLN A 11 9.49 -8.74 -19.71
N THR A 12 9.01 -8.17 -20.81
CA THR A 12 9.85 -7.40 -21.74
C THR A 12 10.48 -6.20 -21.06
N TYR A 13 9.69 -5.44 -20.28
CA TYR A 13 10.20 -4.32 -19.50
C TYR A 13 11.27 -4.79 -18.52
N ARG A 14 10.98 -5.84 -17.73
CA ARG A 14 11.92 -6.41 -16.75
C ARG A 14 13.27 -6.74 -17.38
N GLN A 15 13.28 -7.43 -18.52
CA GLN A 15 14.52 -7.78 -19.21
C GLN A 15 15.30 -6.55 -19.67
N TRP A 16 14.61 -5.59 -20.27
CA TRP A 16 15.23 -4.33 -20.69
C TRP A 16 15.86 -3.58 -19.51
N LEU A 17 15.16 -3.51 -18.37
CA LEU A 17 15.63 -2.82 -17.18
C LEU A 17 16.85 -3.53 -16.55
N GLN A 18 16.84 -4.86 -16.46
CA GLN A 18 18.00 -5.62 -15.98
C GLN A 18 19.23 -5.37 -16.87
N ASN A 19 19.07 -5.43 -18.19
CA ASN A 19 20.16 -5.16 -19.13
C ASN A 19 20.70 -3.73 -18.99
N LEU A 20 19.81 -2.75 -18.83
CA LEU A 20 20.18 -1.35 -18.62
C LEU A 20 20.99 -1.18 -17.33
N ILE A 21 20.55 -1.80 -16.23
CA ILE A 21 21.22 -1.70 -14.94
C ILE A 21 22.61 -2.34 -15.03
N ILE A 22 22.73 -3.55 -15.57
CA ILE A 22 24.02 -4.23 -15.80
C ILE A 22 24.96 -3.34 -16.62
N ALA A 23 24.47 -2.75 -17.72
CA ALA A 23 25.28 -1.88 -18.57
C ALA A 23 25.78 -0.60 -17.86
N LYS A 24 25.08 -0.15 -16.80
CA LYS A 24 25.41 1.08 -16.06
C LYS A 24 26.17 0.84 -14.77
N THR A 25 25.98 -0.30 -14.12
CA THR A 25 26.53 -0.58 -12.78
C THR A 25 27.46 -1.80 -12.77
N GLY A 26 27.50 -2.58 -13.85
CA GLY A 26 28.26 -3.84 -13.95
C GLY A 26 27.64 -5.02 -13.20
N GLN A 27 26.46 -4.86 -12.57
CA GLN A 27 25.81 -5.89 -11.77
C GLN A 27 24.28 -5.86 -11.99
N PRO A 28 23.58 -7.00 -11.86
CA PRO A 28 22.13 -7.05 -11.98
C PRO A 28 21.44 -6.32 -10.82
N ALA A 29 20.20 -5.90 -11.05
CA ALA A 29 19.36 -5.39 -9.98
C ALA A 29 18.94 -6.53 -9.04
N LYS A 30 18.96 -6.27 -7.73
CA LYS A 30 18.38 -7.19 -6.75
C LYS A 30 16.88 -7.29 -6.99
N GLU A 31 16.38 -8.51 -7.14
CA GLU A 31 14.95 -8.77 -7.24
C GLU A 31 14.32 -8.86 -5.85
N LEU A 32 13.07 -8.45 -5.76
CA LEU A 32 12.25 -8.57 -4.56
C LEU A 32 11.21 -9.65 -4.82
N ASP A 33 11.13 -10.60 -3.89
CA ASP A 33 10.10 -11.62 -3.95
C ASP A 33 8.71 -10.98 -3.87
N ILE A 34 7.81 -11.48 -4.70
CA ILE A 34 6.40 -11.08 -4.66
C ILE A 34 5.72 -11.98 -3.63
N ASP A 35 5.25 -11.38 -2.54
CA ASP A 35 4.36 -12.06 -1.60
C ASP A 35 3.10 -12.52 -2.35
N PRO A 36 2.77 -13.82 -2.40
CA PRO A 36 1.58 -14.31 -3.09
C PRO A 36 0.28 -13.89 -2.40
N ASN A 37 0.32 -13.54 -1.11
CA ASN A 37 -0.85 -13.18 -0.31
C ASN A 37 -0.61 -11.87 0.45
N PRO A 38 -0.34 -10.77 -0.24
CA PRO A 38 0.04 -9.54 0.41
C PRO A 38 -1.11 -9.00 1.28
N PRO A 39 -0.83 -8.43 2.47
CA PRO A 39 -1.88 -8.06 3.42
C PRO A 39 -2.93 -7.07 2.88
N TRP A 40 -2.59 -6.22 1.91
CA TRP A 40 -3.52 -5.25 1.32
C TRP A 40 -4.54 -5.88 0.34
N LEU A 41 -4.36 -7.14 -0.05
CA LEU A 41 -5.37 -7.92 -0.78
C LEU A 41 -6.31 -8.68 0.14
N ASN A 42 -5.99 -8.77 1.44
CA ASN A 42 -6.85 -9.43 2.42
C ASN A 42 -8.03 -8.53 2.82
N LYS A 43 -9.24 -8.89 2.40
CA LYS A 43 -10.48 -8.18 2.74
C LYS A 43 -11.13 -8.64 4.04
N THR A 44 -10.76 -9.82 4.55
CA THR A 44 -11.42 -10.48 5.69
C THR A 44 -10.66 -10.31 7.00
N ASN A 45 -9.44 -9.76 6.94
CA ASN A 45 -8.64 -9.45 8.12
C ASN A 45 -8.01 -8.06 7.99
N ILE A 46 -8.25 -7.21 8.99
CA ILE A 46 -7.59 -5.90 9.10
C ILE A 46 -6.18 -6.15 9.65
N ALA A 47 -5.15 -5.67 8.97
CA ALA A 47 -3.78 -5.83 9.44
C ALA A 47 -3.58 -5.27 10.85
N GLN A 48 -2.87 -6.01 11.72
CA GLN A 48 -2.69 -5.66 13.13
C GLN A 48 -2.13 -4.24 13.32
N SER A 49 -1.21 -3.80 12.48
CA SER A 49 -0.66 -2.43 12.56
C SER A 49 -1.74 -1.37 12.38
N VAL A 50 -2.70 -1.58 11.46
CA VAL A 50 -3.83 -0.68 11.23
C VAL A 50 -4.78 -0.70 12.43
N GLN A 51 -5.04 -1.87 13.02
CA GLN A 51 -5.85 -1.97 14.24
C GLN A 51 -5.22 -1.18 15.38
N THR A 52 -3.92 -1.36 15.63
CA THR A 52 -3.20 -0.60 16.65
C THR A 52 -3.24 0.90 16.37
N LYS A 53 -3.02 1.32 15.12
CA LYS A 53 -3.01 2.74 14.75
C LYS A 53 -4.38 3.39 14.87
N THR A 54 -5.45 2.70 14.49
CA THR A 54 -6.82 3.19 14.71
C THR A 54 -7.14 3.36 16.19
N GLN A 55 -6.71 2.42 17.05
CA GLN A 55 -6.85 2.53 18.50
C GLN A 55 -6.10 3.74 19.08
N GLU A 56 -4.86 3.98 18.66
CA GLU A 56 -4.07 5.17 19.07
C GLU A 56 -4.80 6.49 18.78
N HIS A 57 -5.52 6.55 17.65
CA HIS A 57 -6.30 7.71 17.24
C HIS A 57 -7.77 7.69 17.71
N ARG A 58 -8.16 6.70 18.53
CA ARG A 58 -9.54 6.49 19.01
C ARG A 58 -10.57 6.38 17.89
N VAL A 59 -10.18 5.79 16.77
CA VAL A 59 -11.03 5.53 15.60
C VAL A 59 -11.53 4.08 15.65
N SER A 60 -12.80 3.88 15.34
CA SER A 60 -13.34 2.54 15.05
C SER A 60 -13.30 2.29 13.55
N LEU A 61 -12.69 1.20 13.13
CA LEU A 61 -12.68 0.74 11.74
C LEU A 61 -13.32 -0.65 11.68
N SER A 62 -14.49 -0.75 11.03
CA SER A 62 -15.17 -2.02 10.88
C SER A 62 -14.57 -2.86 9.75
N LEU A 63 -14.80 -4.18 9.78
CA LEU A 63 -14.38 -5.07 8.71
C LEU A 63 -15.12 -4.75 7.39
N GLU A 64 -16.36 -4.29 7.47
CA GLU A 64 -17.14 -3.85 6.31
C GLU A 64 -16.45 -2.66 5.62
N GLN A 65 -16.13 -1.60 6.37
CA GLN A 65 -15.39 -0.43 5.88
C GLN A 65 -14.06 -0.86 5.27
N TRP A 66 -13.29 -1.72 5.95
CA TRP A 66 -12.03 -2.25 5.44
C TRP A 66 -12.16 -3.01 4.12
N SER A 67 -13.18 -3.86 4.00
CA SER A 67 -13.44 -4.67 2.80
C SER A 67 -13.84 -3.84 1.59
N ASN A 68 -14.51 -2.71 1.82
CA ASN A 68 -14.95 -1.75 0.80
C ASN A 68 -13.80 -0.90 0.23
N LEU A 69 -12.67 -0.81 0.92
CA LEU A 69 -11.48 -0.14 0.38
C LEU A 69 -10.95 -0.85 -0.88
N ASN A 70 -10.34 -0.09 -1.78
CA ASN A 70 -9.57 -0.68 -2.87
C ASN A 70 -8.19 -1.17 -2.37
N PRO A 71 -7.47 -2.03 -3.12
CA PRO A 71 -6.15 -2.53 -2.70
C PRO A 71 -5.13 -1.43 -2.38
N ALA A 72 -5.12 -0.32 -3.11
CA ALA A 72 -4.18 0.78 -2.89
C ALA A 72 -4.48 1.54 -1.58
N GLN A 73 -5.75 1.73 -1.24
CA GLN A 73 -6.16 2.34 0.03
C GLN A 73 -5.79 1.46 1.23
N ARG A 74 -6.04 0.14 1.16
CA ARG A 74 -5.56 -0.79 2.20
C ARG A 74 -4.04 -0.75 2.35
N PHE A 75 -3.31 -0.76 1.23
CA PHE A 75 -1.86 -0.63 1.24
C PHE A 75 -1.40 0.66 1.91
N ALA A 76 -2.03 1.80 1.59
CA ALA A 76 -1.72 3.08 2.18
C ALA A 76 -1.92 3.03 3.70
N LEU A 77 -3.08 2.58 4.19
CA LEU A 77 -3.33 2.47 5.64
C LEU A 77 -2.31 1.56 6.34
N ILE A 78 -1.98 0.41 5.76
CA ILE A 78 -0.94 -0.50 6.31
C ILE A 78 0.41 0.20 6.39
N LYS A 79 0.79 0.94 5.34
CA LYS A 79 2.06 1.66 5.28
C LYS A 79 2.12 2.82 6.27
N LEU A 80 1.02 3.55 6.41
CA LEU A 80 0.90 4.71 7.30
C LEU A 80 0.84 4.29 8.78
N SER A 81 0.50 3.03 9.06
CA SER A 81 0.43 2.47 10.42
C SER A 81 1.75 1.91 10.95
N ARG A 82 2.86 2.02 10.20
CA ARG A 82 4.16 1.51 10.63
C ARG A 82 4.78 2.42 11.70
N PRO A 83 5.52 1.87 12.68
CA PRO A 83 6.01 2.61 13.87
C PRO A 83 7.15 3.62 13.61
N SER A 84 7.50 3.92 12.36
CA SER A 84 8.58 4.85 12.03
C SER A 84 8.05 6.27 11.80
N HIS A 85 8.31 7.16 12.76
CA HIS A 85 7.81 8.54 12.87
C HIS A 85 6.28 8.65 13.03
N GLU A 86 5.83 9.72 13.70
CA GLU A 86 4.41 10.04 13.81
C GLU A 86 3.85 10.26 12.39
N ASN A 87 3.07 9.30 11.89
CA ASN A 87 2.53 9.39 10.56
C ASN A 87 1.28 10.26 10.55
N LYS A 88 1.49 11.57 10.47
CA LYS A 88 0.44 12.61 10.47
C LYS A 88 -0.59 12.45 9.36
N ASN A 89 -0.30 11.62 8.35
CA ASN A 89 -1.20 11.37 7.23
C ASN A 89 -2.18 10.21 7.49
N PHE A 90 -2.09 9.49 8.61
CA PHE A 90 -3.01 8.39 8.88
C PHE A 90 -4.46 8.85 9.01
N VAL A 91 -4.74 9.84 9.86
CA VAL A 91 -6.10 10.39 10.03
C VAL A 91 -6.62 11.08 8.75
N PRO A 92 -5.84 11.95 8.06
CA PRO A 92 -6.24 12.49 6.76
C PRO A 92 -6.62 11.41 5.74
N ALA A 93 -5.87 10.31 5.67
CA ALA A 93 -6.19 9.20 4.77
C ALA A 93 -7.53 8.54 5.13
N LEU A 94 -7.83 8.36 6.42
CA LEU A 94 -9.14 7.82 6.84
C LEU A 94 -10.31 8.72 6.42
N GLN A 95 -10.12 10.04 6.44
CA GLN A 95 -11.12 11.00 5.97
C GLN A 95 -11.28 10.95 4.45
N GLU A 96 -10.17 10.98 3.71
CA GLU A 96 -10.16 10.89 2.24
C GLU A 96 -10.80 9.59 1.75
N PHE A 97 -10.62 8.48 2.49
CA PHE A 97 -11.20 7.19 2.14
C PHE A 97 -12.63 7.00 2.64
N GLY A 98 -13.25 8.03 3.24
CA GLY A 98 -14.63 8.01 3.71
C GLY A 98 -14.86 7.13 4.94
N ILE A 99 -13.82 6.77 5.69
CA ILE A 99 -13.93 6.01 6.95
C ILE A 99 -14.33 6.95 8.09
N LEU A 100 -13.76 8.17 8.09
CA LEU A 100 -14.12 9.23 9.02
C LEU A 100 -14.86 10.33 8.28
N SER A 101 -15.89 10.89 8.91
CA SER A 101 -16.48 12.15 8.46
C SER A 101 -15.50 13.30 8.71
N ILE A 102 -15.43 14.22 7.76
CA ILE A 102 -14.80 15.52 8.00
C ILE A 102 -15.82 16.32 8.82
N ASP A 103 -15.55 16.54 10.10
CA ASP A 103 -16.39 17.43 10.91
C ASP A 103 -16.35 18.83 10.29
N SER A 104 -17.48 19.18 9.66
CA SER A 104 -17.72 20.49 9.07
C SER A 104 -18.32 21.39 10.14
N THR A 105 -17.54 21.74 11.16
CA THR A 105 -17.94 22.77 12.14
C THR A 105 -16.88 23.85 12.22
N LEU A 106 -17.03 24.85 11.36
CA LEU A 106 -16.72 26.25 11.62
C LEU A 106 -17.96 27.07 11.27
#